data_AF-A0A2W4MGA9-F1
#
_entry.id   AF-A0A2W4MGA9-F1
#
_cell.length_a   1.000
_cell.length_b   1.000
_cell.length_c   1.000
_cell.angle_alpha   90.00
_cell.angle_beta   90.00
_cell.angle_gamma   90.00
#
_symmetry.space_group_name_H-M   'P 1'
#
loop_
_entity.id
_entity.type
_entity.pdbx_description
1 polymer ?
#
loop_
_entity_poly.entity_id
_entity_poly.type
_entity_poly.pdbx_seq_one_letter_code
_entity_poly.pdbx_strand_id
1 'polypeptide(L)'
;HQKGKDTRENVRRNFGMPRPEGYRKALRLFQHAEKFGMPLLCFIDTPGADPSMESEERGQAEAIAENIMVMAGLRVPIIATVIGEGGSGGALAIGVGDRLLMLEHTTYSVASPEATAAILWRDASKAPDAARVMRITAQDLLELGIADAIIPEPSGGAHTDPEAATAALGAALRELLAELRQLKTEELLDRRYQKYRSIGKFQERQRASLAVSANGQGLVFP
;
A
#
# COMPACT_ATOMS: atom_id res chain seq x y z
N HIS A 1 10.20 2.71 5.83
CA HIS A 1 11.22 3.18 4.87
C HIS A 1 12.01 4.32 5.48
N GLN A 2 13.19 4.64 4.97
CA GLN A 2 13.81 5.91 5.30
C GLN A 2 14.68 6.47 4.18
N LYS A 3 14.27 7.63 3.66
CA LYS A 3 14.96 8.37 2.60
C LYS A 3 16.28 8.98 3.05
N GLY A 4 16.24 9.96 3.96
CA GLY A 4 17.41 10.73 4.38
C GLY A 4 17.05 12.21 4.51
N LYS A 5 17.75 12.93 5.38
CA LYS A 5 17.48 14.37 5.63
C LYS A 5 18.30 15.29 4.72
N ASP A 6 19.36 14.77 4.14
CA ASP A 6 20.26 15.49 3.24
C ASP A 6 20.73 14.58 2.09
N THR A 7 21.43 15.15 1.11
CA THR A 7 21.92 14.42 -0.08
C THR A 7 22.81 13.23 0.28
N ARG A 8 23.68 13.37 1.29
CA ARG A 8 24.61 12.30 1.69
C ARG A 8 23.84 11.15 2.32
N GLU A 9 22.87 11.45 3.19
CA GLU A 9 21.99 10.45 3.78
C GLU A 9 21.13 9.76 2.72
N ASN A 10 20.56 10.52 1.78
CA ASN A 10 19.75 9.99 0.69
C ASN A 10 20.53 8.95 -0.12
N VAL A 11 21.76 9.28 -0.55
CA VAL A 11 22.62 8.31 -1.25
C VAL A 11 22.89 7.08 -0.38
N ARG A 12 23.24 7.27 0.89
CA ARG A 12 23.54 6.16 1.83
C ARG A 12 22.34 5.23 2.03
N ARG A 13 21.13 5.76 2.04
CA ARG A 13 19.89 4.99 2.29
C ARG A 13 19.14 4.65 1.00
N ASN A 14 19.80 4.78 -0.16
CA ASN A 14 19.22 4.53 -1.48
C ASN A 14 17.90 5.27 -1.71
N PHE A 15 17.79 6.52 -1.23
CA PHE A 15 16.58 7.35 -1.33
C PHE A 15 15.32 6.64 -0.79
N GLY A 16 15.50 5.75 0.19
CA GLY A 16 14.41 5.00 0.80
C GLY A 16 13.96 3.78 -0.01
N MET A 17 14.56 3.50 -1.17
CA MET A 17 14.28 2.34 -2.02
C MET A 17 14.96 1.08 -1.48
N PRO A 18 14.20 0.16 -0.85
CA PRO A 18 14.79 -1.03 -0.26
C PRO A 18 15.21 -2.03 -1.35
N ARG A 19 16.34 -2.67 -1.10
CA ARG A 19 16.76 -3.92 -1.75
C ARG A 19 16.04 -5.13 -1.11
N PRO A 20 16.11 -6.34 -1.70
CA PRO A 20 15.37 -7.51 -1.20
C PRO A 20 15.68 -7.82 0.28
N GLU A 21 16.95 -7.68 0.68
CA GLU A 21 17.39 -7.82 2.07
C GLU A 21 16.71 -6.85 3.05
N GLY A 22 16.27 -5.69 2.58
CA GLY A 22 15.47 -4.74 3.36
C GLY A 22 14.07 -5.29 3.67
N TYR A 23 13.41 -5.91 2.70
CA TYR A 23 12.12 -6.55 2.89
C TYR A 23 12.24 -7.81 3.76
N ARG A 24 13.27 -8.66 3.54
CA ARG A 24 13.54 -9.82 4.41
C ARG A 24 13.86 -9.42 5.85
N LYS A 25 14.54 -8.29 6.05
CA LYS A 25 14.72 -7.70 7.38
C LYS A 25 13.37 -7.30 8.00
N ALA A 26 12.48 -6.68 7.24
CA ALA A 26 11.14 -6.33 7.72
C ALA A 26 10.35 -7.59 8.09
N LEU A 27 10.36 -8.61 7.24
CA LEU A 27 9.75 -9.91 7.49
C LEU A 27 10.18 -10.52 8.83
N ARG A 28 11.49 -10.55 9.08
CA ARG A 28 12.04 -11.06 10.35
C ARG A 28 11.51 -10.28 11.55
N LEU A 29 11.33 -8.96 11.43
CA LEU A 29 10.75 -8.14 12.49
C LEU A 29 9.25 -8.39 12.65
N PHE A 30 8.53 -8.67 11.58
CA PHE A 30 7.11 -9.03 11.62
C PHE A 30 6.88 -10.33 12.39
N GLN A 31 7.65 -11.37 12.06
CA GLN A 31 7.62 -12.66 12.77
C GLN A 31 8.02 -12.50 14.25
N HIS A 32 8.99 -11.63 14.54
CA HIS A 32 9.37 -11.32 15.91
C HIS A 32 8.24 -10.63 16.67
N ALA A 33 7.57 -9.66 16.06
CA ALA A 33 6.44 -8.97 16.67
C ALA A 33 5.29 -9.94 16.98
N GLU A 34 4.95 -10.81 16.04
CA GLU A 34 3.94 -11.86 16.25
C GLU A 34 4.31 -12.81 17.40
N LYS A 35 5.56 -13.29 17.43
CA LYS A 35 6.06 -14.19 18.48
C LYS A 35 5.87 -13.62 19.89
N PHE A 36 6.00 -12.31 20.04
CA PHE A 36 5.88 -11.62 21.33
C PHE A 36 4.55 -10.86 21.50
N GLY A 37 3.58 -11.05 20.60
CA GLY A 37 2.28 -10.38 20.67
C GLY A 37 2.36 -8.85 20.56
N MET A 38 3.39 -8.33 19.90
CA MET A 38 3.60 -6.89 19.73
C MET A 38 2.86 -6.38 18.47
N PRO A 39 2.10 -5.28 18.57
CA PRO A 39 1.54 -4.62 17.40
C PRO A 39 2.63 -4.08 16.46
N LEU A 40 2.30 -4.01 15.17
CA LEU A 40 3.17 -3.47 14.13
C LEU A 40 2.70 -2.09 13.67
N LEU A 41 3.62 -1.13 13.67
CA LEU A 41 3.43 0.20 13.09
C LEU A 41 4.41 0.34 11.92
N CYS A 42 3.88 0.46 10.70
CA CYS A 42 4.66 0.48 9.47
C CYS A 42 4.60 1.86 8.81
N PHE A 43 5.75 2.52 8.65
CA PHE A 43 5.83 3.84 8.02
C PHE A 43 6.32 3.74 6.57
N ILE A 44 5.43 4.13 5.64
CA ILE A 44 5.62 4.08 4.20
C ILE A 44 6.10 5.44 3.69
N ASP A 45 7.30 5.44 3.09
CA ASP A 45 7.91 6.61 2.47
C ASP A 45 9.03 6.15 1.51
N THR A 46 8.61 5.67 0.34
CA THR A 46 9.50 5.16 -0.69
C THR A 46 8.97 5.51 -2.08
N PRO A 47 9.83 5.90 -3.03
CA PRO A 47 9.42 6.01 -4.43
C PRO A 47 9.20 4.62 -5.08
N GLY A 48 9.69 3.55 -4.45
CA GLY A 48 9.54 2.18 -4.94
C GLY A 48 10.56 1.21 -4.35
N ALA A 49 10.53 -0.04 -4.79
CA ALA A 49 11.63 -0.97 -4.53
C ALA A 49 12.84 -0.62 -5.42
N ASP A 50 14.05 -0.94 -4.97
CA ASP A 50 15.26 -0.72 -5.78
C ASP A 50 15.18 -1.52 -7.09
N PRO A 51 15.16 -0.87 -8.28
CA PRO A 51 14.96 -1.54 -9.56
C PRO A 51 16.27 -2.03 -10.21
N SER A 52 17.35 -2.12 -9.43
CA SER A 52 18.67 -2.51 -9.93
C SER A 52 18.73 -4.00 -10.31
N MET A 53 19.57 -4.34 -11.29
CA MET A 53 19.81 -5.73 -11.71
C MET A 53 20.25 -6.61 -10.53
N GLU A 54 21.08 -6.07 -9.64
CA GLU A 54 21.50 -6.77 -8.42
C GLU A 54 20.32 -7.14 -7.51
N SER A 55 19.30 -6.29 -7.44
CA SER A 55 18.10 -6.55 -6.64
C SER A 55 17.23 -7.63 -7.28
N GLU A 56 17.12 -7.65 -8.60
CA GLU A 56 16.46 -8.74 -9.33
C GLU A 56 17.15 -10.09 -9.11
N GLU A 57 18.48 -10.15 -9.25
CA GLU A 57 19.28 -11.37 -9.00
C GLU A 57 19.12 -11.91 -7.57
N ARG A 58 18.84 -11.03 -6.61
CA ARG A 58 18.61 -11.37 -5.20
C ARG A 58 17.14 -11.60 -4.84
N GLY A 59 16.23 -11.60 -5.81
CA GLY A 59 14.81 -11.93 -5.63
C GLY A 59 13.96 -10.79 -5.06
N GLN A 60 13.98 -9.61 -5.68
CA GLN A 60 13.16 -8.46 -5.26
C GLN A 60 11.66 -8.77 -5.25
N ALA A 61 11.15 -9.38 -6.32
CA ALA A 61 9.74 -9.76 -6.41
C ALA A 61 9.35 -10.80 -5.34
N GLU A 62 10.22 -11.77 -5.09
CA GLU A 62 10.00 -12.81 -4.08
C GLU A 62 9.94 -12.22 -2.67
N ALA A 63 10.89 -11.36 -2.31
CA ALA A 63 10.92 -10.73 -0.99
C ALA A 63 9.69 -9.84 -0.74
N ILE A 64 9.20 -9.14 -1.77
CA ILE A 64 7.95 -8.36 -1.70
C ILE A 64 6.73 -9.28 -1.52
N ALA A 65 6.64 -10.35 -2.33
CA ALA A 65 5.52 -11.29 -2.28
C ALA A 65 5.45 -12.03 -0.94
N GLU A 66 6.59 -12.46 -0.40
CA GLU A 66 6.68 -13.12 0.89
C GLU A 66 6.18 -12.22 2.02
N ASN A 67 6.58 -10.94 2.01
CA ASN A 67 6.07 -9.97 2.98
C ASN A 67 4.55 -9.81 2.90
N ILE A 68 4.00 -9.61 1.70
CA ILE A 68 2.55 -9.45 1.50
C ILE A 68 1.80 -10.67 2.05
N MET A 69 2.27 -11.87 1.70
CA MET A 69 1.68 -13.13 2.15
C MET A 69 1.73 -13.26 3.68
N VAL A 70 2.88 -12.99 4.30
CA VAL A 70 3.04 -13.12 5.75
C VAL A 70 2.21 -12.07 6.49
N MET A 71 2.26 -10.81 6.07
CA MET A 71 1.48 -9.74 6.69
C MET A 71 -0.03 -9.99 6.65
N ALA A 72 -0.55 -10.61 5.59
CA ALA A 72 -1.96 -10.98 5.50
C ALA A 72 -2.37 -11.97 6.62
N GLY A 73 -1.44 -12.81 7.10
CA GLY A 73 -1.70 -13.85 8.11
C GLY A 73 -1.24 -13.53 9.54
N LEU A 74 -0.57 -12.40 9.79
CA LEU A 74 -0.03 -12.08 11.12
C LEU A 74 -1.12 -11.94 12.18
N ARG A 75 -0.95 -12.61 13.32
CA ARG A 75 -1.90 -12.70 14.43
C ARG A 75 -1.84 -11.51 15.40
N VAL A 76 -1.22 -10.40 15.00
CA VAL A 76 -1.09 -9.15 15.78
C VAL A 76 -1.67 -7.97 14.99
N PRO A 77 -2.11 -6.89 15.67
CA PRO A 77 -2.56 -5.68 14.99
C PRO A 77 -1.46 -5.03 14.15
N ILE A 78 -1.82 -4.56 12.95
CA ILE A 78 -0.94 -3.87 12.01
C ILE A 78 -1.59 -2.57 11.58
N ILE A 79 -0.89 -1.45 11.80
CA ILE A 79 -1.26 -0.15 11.24
C ILE A 79 -0.15 0.29 10.29
N ALA A 80 -0.47 0.38 9.01
CA ALA A 80 0.38 0.98 8.00
C ALA A 80 0.03 2.46 7.85
N THR A 81 1.03 3.32 7.70
CA THR A 81 0.85 4.76 7.52
C THR A 81 1.76 5.26 6.41
N VAL A 82 1.19 5.84 5.36
CA VAL A 82 1.94 6.59 4.35
C VAL A 82 2.26 7.96 4.92
N ILE A 83 3.56 8.25 5.08
CA ILE A 83 4.08 9.51 5.64
C ILE A 83 4.86 10.33 4.61
N GLY A 84 5.00 9.81 3.39
CA GLY A 84 5.61 10.49 2.26
C GLY A 84 5.10 9.91 0.96
N GLU A 85 5.94 9.15 0.25
CA GLU A 85 5.53 8.45 -0.98
C GLU A 85 5.19 6.98 -0.74
N GLY A 86 4.09 6.52 -1.31
CA GLY A 86 3.66 5.13 -1.36
C GLY A 86 3.93 4.50 -2.74
N GLY A 87 5.19 4.26 -3.06
CA GLY A 87 5.60 3.74 -4.36
C GLY A 87 5.36 2.23 -4.53
N SER A 88 4.31 1.88 -5.28
CA SER A 88 4.05 0.57 -5.90
C SER A 88 4.20 -0.63 -4.93
N GLY A 89 4.67 -1.77 -5.44
CA GLY A 89 4.93 -2.98 -4.68
C GLY A 89 5.93 -2.79 -3.53
N GLY A 90 6.85 -1.82 -3.63
CA GLY A 90 7.80 -1.54 -2.57
C GLY A 90 7.14 -0.95 -1.32
N ALA A 91 6.16 -0.07 -1.50
CA ALA A 91 5.31 0.41 -0.42
C ALA A 91 4.38 -0.69 0.10
N LEU A 92 3.75 -1.45 -0.80
CA LEU A 92 2.81 -2.52 -0.45
C LEU A 92 3.45 -3.64 0.36
N ALA A 93 4.75 -3.91 0.15
CA ALA A 93 5.53 -4.92 0.87
C ALA A 93 5.58 -4.69 2.40
N ILE A 94 5.21 -3.51 2.89
CA ILE A 94 5.01 -3.26 4.33
C ILE A 94 3.67 -2.57 4.63
N GLY A 95 2.74 -2.58 3.66
CA GLY A 95 1.48 -1.84 3.70
C GLY A 95 0.24 -2.69 3.90
N VAL A 96 0.39 -4.02 4.03
CA VAL A 96 -0.72 -4.93 4.30
C VAL A 96 -1.02 -4.95 5.80
N GLY A 97 -2.17 -4.46 6.22
CA GLY A 97 -2.54 -4.37 7.63
C GLY A 97 -4.02 -4.07 7.89
N ASP A 98 -4.38 -4.01 9.17
CA ASP A 98 -5.76 -3.80 9.62
C ASP A 98 -6.24 -2.38 9.36
N ARG A 99 -5.31 -1.42 9.39
CA ARG A 99 -5.53 -0.01 9.03
C ARG A 99 -4.43 0.50 8.11
N LEU A 100 -4.81 1.26 7.10
CA LEU A 100 -3.96 2.03 6.22
C LEU A 100 -4.31 3.51 6.38
N LEU A 101 -3.40 4.25 6.98
CA LEU A 101 -3.49 5.69 7.18
C LEU A 101 -2.64 6.40 6.13
N MET A 102 -3.03 7.63 5.81
CA MET A 102 -2.25 8.50 4.93
C MET A 102 -2.18 9.89 5.56
N LEU A 103 -1.00 10.52 5.60
CA LEU A 103 -0.97 11.96 5.86
C LEU A 103 -1.58 12.71 4.67
N GLU A 104 -2.17 13.86 4.94
CA GLU A 104 -2.98 14.63 4.00
C GLU A 104 -2.34 14.87 2.63
N HIS A 105 -1.04 15.14 2.57
CA HIS A 105 -0.32 15.47 1.34
C HIS A 105 0.50 14.30 0.78
N THR A 106 0.27 13.09 1.28
CA THR A 106 0.97 11.89 0.81
C THR A 106 0.32 11.28 -0.42
N THR A 107 1.11 10.50 -1.15
CA THR A 107 0.66 9.80 -2.36
C THR A 107 0.79 8.30 -2.22
N TYR A 108 -0.09 7.53 -2.87
CA TYR A 108 0.03 6.08 -2.98
C TYR A 108 -0.36 5.66 -4.39
N SER A 109 0.57 5.03 -5.12
CA SER A 109 0.35 4.72 -6.54
C SER A 109 0.97 3.39 -6.96
N VAL A 110 0.41 2.77 -8.00
CA VAL A 110 0.94 1.52 -8.60
C VAL A 110 2.21 1.76 -9.43
N ALA A 111 2.40 2.97 -9.92
CA ALA A 111 3.57 3.41 -10.69
C ALA A 111 3.79 4.91 -10.44
N SER A 112 4.98 5.43 -10.78
CA SER A 112 5.19 6.87 -10.71
C SER A 112 4.40 7.59 -11.81
N PRO A 113 3.90 8.81 -11.56
CA PRO A 113 3.21 9.60 -12.57
C PRO A 113 4.03 9.80 -13.84
N GLU A 114 5.35 9.94 -13.72
CA GLU A 114 6.29 10.08 -14.85
C GLU A 114 6.33 8.81 -15.70
N ALA A 115 6.38 7.63 -15.07
CA ALA A 115 6.37 6.36 -15.78
C ALA A 115 5.03 6.13 -16.50
N THR A 116 3.92 6.42 -15.83
CA THR A 116 2.58 6.34 -16.45
C THR A 116 2.44 7.33 -17.62
N ALA A 117 2.94 8.55 -17.47
CA ALA A 117 2.92 9.57 -18.52
C ALA A 117 3.72 9.13 -19.75
N ALA A 118 4.92 8.60 -19.53
CA ALA A 118 5.77 8.08 -20.60
C ALA A 118 5.15 6.87 -21.33
N ILE A 119 4.39 6.01 -20.65
CA ILE A 119 3.77 4.84 -21.27
C ILE A 119 2.49 5.22 -22.02
N LEU A 120 1.56 5.92 -21.37
CA LEU A 120 0.23 6.18 -21.93
C LEU A 120 0.23 7.33 -22.94
N TRP A 121 1.02 8.37 -22.70
CA TRP A 121 1.07 9.57 -23.54
C TRP A 121 2.37 9.72 -24.34
N ARG A 122 3.37 8.85 -24.12
CA ARG A 122 4.71 8.96 -24.73
C ARG A 122 5.40 10.29 -24.41
N ASP A 123 5.05 10.89 -23.27
CA ASP A 123 5.50 12.22 -22.87
C ASP A 123 5.54 12.32 -21.33
N ALA A 124 6.74 12.28 -20.75
CA ALA A 124 6.94 12.35 -19.31
C ALA A 124 6.54 13.71 -18.70
N SER A 125 6.48 14.78 -19.52
CA SER A 125 6.06 16.11 -19.03
C SER A 125 4.59 16.13 -18.60
N LYS A 126 3.80 15.13 -19.03
CA LYS A 126 2.39 14.95 -18.64
C LYS A 126 2.21 14.23 -17.29
N ALA A 127 3.26 14.11 -16.48
CA ALA A 127 3.18 13.56 -15.13
C ALA A 127 2.06 14.20 -14.27
N PRO A 128 1.80 15.52 -14.30
CA PRO A 128 0.70 16.11 -13.54
C PRO A 128 -0.68 15.62 -13.99
N ASP A 129 -0.88 15.40 -15.29
CA ASP A 129 -2.14 14.86 -15.83
C ASP A 129 -2.28 13.37 -15.48
N ALA A 130 -1.18 12.61 -15.58
CA ALA A 130 -1.14 11.21 -15.17
C ALA A 130 -1.51 11.05 -13.68
N ALA A 131 -0.91 11.85 -12.79
CA ALA A 131 -1.21 11.85 -11.36
C ALA A 131 -2.70 12.07 -11.07
N ARG A 132 -3.34 13.01 -11.78
CA ARG A 132 -4.76 13.31 -11.64
C ARG A 132 -5.65 12.14 -12.09
N VAL A 133 -5.33 11.53 -13.23
CA VAL A 133 -6.09 10.38 -13.76
C VAL A 133 -5.92 9.14 -12.89
N MET A 134 -4.72 8.94 -12.33
CA MET A 134 -4.40 7.81 -11.47
C MET A 134 -5.03 7.90 -10.09
N ARG A 135 -5.47 9.09 -9.66
CA ARG A 135 -6.14 9.32 -8.36
C ARG A 135 -5.28 8.85 -7.18
N ILE A 136 -4.09 9.45 -7.05
CA ILE A 136 -3.02 8.99 -6.14
C ILE A 136 -3.01 9.69 -4.77
N THR A 137 -3.90 10.66 -4.52
CA THR A 137 -3.89 11.48 -3.30
C THR A 137 -4.55 10.78 -2.12
N ALA A 138 -4.21 11.15 -0.89
CA ALA A 138 -4.85 10.60 0.30
C ALA A 138 -6.40 10.67 0.24
N GLN A 139 -6.94 11.76 -0.31
CA GLN A 139 -8.38 11.99 -0.46
C GLN A 139 -8.99 11.04 -1.50
N ASP A 140 -8.32 10.84 -2.63
CA ASP A 140 -8.73 9.86 -3.64
C ASP A 140 -8.76 8.44 -3.06
N LEU A 141 -7.69 8.04 -2.37
CA LEU A 141 -7.56 6.69 -1.83
C LEU A 141 -8.57 6.42 -0.71
N LEU A 142 -8.96 7.44 0.07
CA LEU A 142 -10.06 7.35 1.03
C LEU A 142 -11.40 7.17 0.31
N GLU A 143 -11.69 7.96 -0.72
CA GLU A 143 -12.94 7.84 -1.50
C GLU A 143 -13.06 6.49 -2.21
N LEU A 144 -11.93 5.93 -2.66
CA LEU A 144 -11.86 4.60 -3.28
C LEU A 144 -12.00 3.46 -2.27
N GLY A 145 -12.00 3.74 -0.96
CA GLY A 145 -12.05 2.74 0.11
C GLY A 145 -10.76 1.94 0.27
N ILE A 146 -9.63 2.50 -0.15
CA ILE A 146 -8.30 1.88 -0.02
C ILE A 146 -7.62 2.33 1.28
N ALA A 147 -7.61 3.65 1.54
CA ALA A 147 -7.18 4.21 2.81
C ALA A 147 -8.35 4.22 3.80
N ASP A 148 -8.07 4.02 5.08
CA ASP A 148 -9.10 4.00 6.14
C ASP A 148 -9.27 5.36 6.81
N ALA A 149 -8.22 6.17 6.85
CA ALA A 149 -8.26 7.51 7.42
C ALA A 149 -7.12 8.40 6.90
N ILE A 150 -7.39 9.70 6.91
CA ILE A 150 -6.42 10.75 6.57
C ILE A 150 -6.03 11.48 7.85
N ILE A 151 -4.73 11.67 8.04
CA ILE A 151 -4.19 12.47 9.15
C ILE A 151 -3.93 13.87 8.62
N PRO A 152 -4.59 14.90 9.16
CA PRO A 152 -4.40 16.27 8.71
C PRO A 152 -2.96 16.72 8.99
N GLU A 153 -2.42 17.51 8.08
CA GLU A 153 -1.10 18.12 8.25
C GLU A 153 -1.22 19.58 8.70
N PRO A 154 -0.18 20.15 9.33
CA PRO A 154 -0.12 21.59 9.58
C PRO A 154 -0.26 22.41 8.30
N SER A 155 -0.66 23.67 8.44
CA SER A 155 -0.79 24.57 7.29
C SER A 155 0.54 24.70 6.55
N GLY A 156 0.55 24.36 5.25
CA GLY A 156 1.76 24.30 4.43
C GLY A 156 2.47 22.93 4.41
N GLY A 157 1.98 21.95 5.18
CA GLY A 157 2.44 20.55 5.17
C GLY A 157 3.28 20.17 6.39
N ALA A 158 3.51 18.87 6.58
CA ALA A 158 4.14 18.27 7.77
C ALA A 158 5.56 18.79 8.08
N HIS A 159 6.27 19.30 7.08
CA HIS A 159 7.60 19.87 7.26
C HIS A 159 7.60 21.25 7.92
N THR A 160 6.47 21.97 7.91
CA THR A 160 6.34 23.31 8.52
C THR A 160 6.26 23.24 10.04
N ASP A 161 5.63 22.18 10.58
CA ASP A 161 5.57 21.88 12.00
C ASP A 161 5.60 20.34 12.22
N PRO A 162 6.80 19.73 12.23
CA PRO A 162 6.94 18.29 12.39
C PRO A 162 6.44 17.78 13.75
N GLU A 163 6.45 18.61 14.79
CA GLU A 163 5.98 18.24 16.12
C GLU A 163 4.46 18.12 16.14
N ALA A 164 3.75 19.09 15.56
CA ALA A 164 2.30 19.03 15.41
C ALA A 164 1.86 17.85 14.53
N ALA A 165 2.54 17.63 13.39
CA ALA A 165 2.25 16.49 12.52
C ALA A 165 2.47 15.15 13.24
N THR A 166 3.56 15.03 14.01
CA THR A 166 3.84 13.83 14.81
C THR A 166 2.82 13.63 15.92
N ALA A 167 2.36 14.71 16.57
CA ALA A 167 1.34 14.65 17.61
C ALA A 167 -0.01 14.17 17.04
N ALA A 168 -0.42 14.69 15.88
CA ALA A 168 -1.64 14.26 15.18
C ALA A 168 -1.59 12.78 14.79
N LEU A 169 -0.48 12.34 14.17
CA LEU A 169 -0.27 10.94 13.84
C LEU A 169 -0.27 10.06 15.10
N GLY A 170 0.44 10.47 16.15
CA GLY A 170 0.51 9.75 17.42
C GLY A 170 -0.84 9.59 18.11
N ALA A 171 -1.73 10.59 18.01
CA ALA A 171 -3.09 10.50 18.52
C ALA A 171 -3.90 9.43 17.78
N ALA A 172 -3.91 9.48 16.45
CA ALA A 172 -4.63 8.51 15.61
C ALA A 172 -4.13 7.07 15.81
N LEU A 173 -2.80 6.89 15.88
CA LEU A 173 -2.21 5.57 16.14
C LEU A 173 -2.63 5.00 17.50
N ARG A 174 -2.70 5.82 18.56
CA ARG A 174 -3.13 5.36 19.89
C ARG A 174 -4.60 4.94 19.90
N GLU A 175 -5.46 5.73 19.27
CA GLU A 175 -6.90 5.46 19.18
C GLU A 175 -7.16 4.14 18.44
N LEU A 176 -6.62 4.01 17.23
CA LEU A 176 -6.81 2.81 16.40
C LEU A 176 -6.17 1.58 17.04
N LEU A 177 -5.01 1.74 17.69
CA LEU A 177 -4.39 0.62 18.38
C LEU A 177 -5.22 0.17 19.58
N ALA A 178 -5.86 1.11 20.31
CA ALA A 178 -6.77 0.76 21.39
C ALA A 178 -8.00 -0.01 20.88
N GLU A 179 -8.56 0.40 19.73
CA GLU A 179 -9.65 -0.32 19.06
C GLU A 179 -9.22 -1.74 18.65
N LEU A 180 -8.13 -1.87 17.89
CA LEU A 180 -7.69 -3.16 17.34
C LEU A 180 -7.30 -4.16 18.42
N ARG A 181 -6.80 -3.70 19.58
CA ARG A 181 -6.44 -4.56 20.71
C ARG A 181 -7.64 -5.15 21.45
N GLN A 182 -8.85 -4.63 21.22
CA GLN A 182 -10.08 -5.21 21.78
C GLN A 182 -10.61 -6.38 20.96
N LEU A 183 -10.14 -6.55 19.72
CA LEU A 183 -10.57 -7.62 18.84
C LEU A 183 -9.91 -8.95 19.23
N LYS A 184 -10.66 -10.04 19.09
CA LYS A 184 -10.09 -11.38 19.13
C LYS A 184 -9.24 -11.60 17.88
N THR A 185 -8.19 -12.42 17.96
CA THR A 185 -7.29 -12.67 16.82
C THR A 185 -8.03 -13.18 15.59
N GLU A 186 -9.03 -14.04 15.76
CA GLU A 186 -9.81 -14.60 14.66
C GLU A 186 -10.62 -13.50 13.94
N GLU A 187 -11.19 -12.58 14.71
CA GLU A 187 -11.93 -11.44 14.17
C GLU A 187 -10.99 -10.43 13.49
N LEU A 188 -9.81 -10.19 14.06
CA LEU A 188 -8.77 -9.35 13.46
C LEU A 188 -8.38 -9.88 12.07
N LEU A 189 -8.10 -11.18 11.96
CA LEU A 189 -7.72 -11.82 10.70
C LEU A 189 -8.85 -11.81 9.67
N ASP A 190 -10.09 -12.11 10.08
CA ASP A 190 -11.24 -12.06 9.17
C ASP A 190 -11.46 -10.64 8.65
N ARG A 191 -11.46 -9.62 9.52
CA ARG A 191 -11.59 -8.22 9.10
C ARG A 191 -10.50 -7.81 8.11
N ARG A 192 -9.24 -8.19 8.37
CA ARG A 192 -8.12 -7.93 7.44
C ARG A 192 -8.35 -8.61 6.09
N TYR A 193 -8.74 -9.88 6.10
CA TYR A 193 -9.04 -10.62 4.87
C TYR A 193 -10.16 -9.96 4.08
N GLN A 194 -11.29 -9.62 4.72
CA GLN A 194 -12.43 -8.99 4.06
C GLN A 194 -12.08 -7.62 3.49
N LYS A 195 -11.31 -6.80 4.23
CA LYS A 195 -10.80 -5.51 3.76
C LYS A 195 -10.14 -5.67 2.40
N TYR A 196 -9.09 -6.49 2.28
CA TYR A 196 -8.37 -6.65 1.02
C TYR A 196 -9.19 -7.37 -0.05
N ARG A 197 -10.06 -8.32 0.33
CA ARG A 197 -10.89 -9.06 -0.63
C ARG A 197 -11.96 -8.19 -1.30
N SER A 198 -12.40 -7.13 -0.61
CA SER A 198 -13.38 -6.15 -1.08
C SER A 198 -12.81 -5.08 -2.02
N ILE A 199 -11.48 -4.95 -2.10
CA ILE A 199 -10.84 -3.98 -2.97
C ILE A 199 -10.95 -4.43 -4.44
N GLY A 200 -11.48 -3.55 -5.27
CA GLY A 200 -11.64 -3.76 -6.71
C GLY A 200 -13.10 -3.83 -7.14
N LYS A 201 -13.42 -3.18 -8.26
CA LYS A 201 -14.75 -3.20 -8.88
C LYS A 201 -14.66 -3.87 -10.23
N PHE A 202 -15.47 -4.89 -10.46
CA PHE A 202 -15.56 -5.61 -11.72
C PHE A 202 -17.03 -5.85 -12.08
N GLN A 203 -17.33 -5.94 -13.37
CA GLN A 203 -18.63 -6.37 -13.85
C GLN A 203 -18.54 -7.85 -14.21
N GLU A 204 -19.39 -8.68 -13.61
CA GLU A 204 -19.52 -10.07 -14.03
C GLU A 204 -20.15 -10.14 -15.41
N ARG A 205 -19.51 -10.86 -16.33
CA ARG A 205 -20.17 -11.18 -17.60
C ARG A 205 -21.34 -12.11 -17.27
N GLN A 206 -22.55 -11.68 -17.58
CA GLN A 206 -23.69 -12.59 -17.62
C GLN A 206 -23.33 -13.77 -18.52
N ARG A 207 -23.23 -14.97 -17.95
CA ARG A 207 -23.18 -16.18 -18.75
C ARG A 207 -24.46 -16.19 -19.58
N ALA A 208 -24.33 -16.16 -20.90
CA ALA A 208 -25.44 -16.48 -21.77
C ALA A 208 -25.94 -17.86 -21.34
N SER A 209 -27.16 -17.92 -20.79
CA SER A 209 -27.82 -19.19 -20.57
C SER A 209 -27.97 -19.82 -21.93
N LEU A 210 -27.15 -20.84 -22.23
CA LEU A 210 -27.47 -21.79 -23.29
C LEU A 210 -28.74 -22.50 -22.83
N ALA A 211 -29.89 -21.92 -23.13
CA ALA A 211 -31.13 -22.65 -23.20
C ALA A 211 -30.93 -23.67 -24.31
N VAL A 212 -30.54 -24.89 -23.93
CA VAL A 212 -30.64 -26.04 -24.81
C VAL A 212 -32.12 -26.18 -25.09
N SER A 213 -32.56 -25.67 -26.25
CA SER A 213 -33.87 -25.99 -26.81
C SER A 213 -33.94 -27.51 -26.93
N ALA A 214 -34.83 -28.13 -26.15
CA ALA A 214 -35.16 -29.54 -26.26
C ALA A 214 -35.98 -29.86 -27.53
N ASN A 215 -35.92 -29.01 -28.57
CA ASN A 215 -36.49 -29.28 -29.89
C ASN A 215 -35.37 -29.11 -30.92
N GLY A 216 -34.89 -30.24 -31.44
CA GLY A 216 -33.79 -30.34 -32.39
C GLY A 216 -34.07 -29.67 -33.73
N GLN A 217 -33.88 -28.36 -33.80
CA GLN A 217 -33.68 -27.62 -35.05
C GLN A 217 -32.67 -26.49 -34.84
N GLY A 218 -31.56 -26.59 -35.58
CA GLY A 218 -30.71 -25.49 -36.07
C GLY A 218 -30.15 -24.49 -35.05
N LEU A 219 -28.83 -24.58 -34.80
CA LEU A 219 -28.06 -23.45 -34.27
C LEU A 219 -28.15 -22.27 -35.26
N VAL A 220 -28.88 -21.21 -34.89
CA VAL A 220 -28.78 -19.89 -35.52
C VAL A 220 -27.88 -19.05 -34.62
N PHE A 221 -26.70 -18.68 -35.14
CA PHE A 221 -25.80 -17.74 -34.50
C PHE A 221 -26.16 -16.31 -34.93
N PRO A 222 -26.15 -15.31 -34.03
CA PRO A 222 -25.98 -13.91 -34.41
C PRO A 222 -24.54 -13.60 -34.84
#